data_AF-A0A7J6TLV7-F1
#
_entry.id   AF-A0A7J6TLV7-F1
#
_cell.length_a   1.000
_cell.length_b   1.000
_cell.length_c   1.000
_cell.angle_alpha   90.00
_cell.angle_beta   90.00
_cell.angle_gamma   90.00
#
_symmetry.space_group_name_H-M   'P 1'
#
loop_
_entity.id
_entity.type
_entity.pdbx_description
1 polymer ?
#
loop_
_entity_poly.entity_id
_entity_poly.type
_entity_poly.pdbx_seq_one_letter_code
_entity_poly.pdbx_strand_id
1 'polypeptide(L)'
;MTVASPDDVANIMYGRGTATVTADDAREFFEQYGPVKWTEEALGECIRLSPLLAVADHHPTSATAKWTRELLSRKCDLTCVSSLDALKHDDGGLREDVTLLMVYPRNDSEAFEVLKAFTGRRLIYVGEGPGGFCAEPRFFEELFLHWRVVQTIDLGPQLGGQEAFSKLYVLQRRESPRTK
;
A
#
# COMPACT_ATOMS: atom_id res chain seq x y z
N MET A 1 18.18 0.64 35.61
CA MET A 1 17.48 0.17 34.40
C MET A 1 18.48 0.18 33.26
N THR A 2 18.80 -0.97 32.70
CA THR A 2 19.65 -1.10 31.51
C THR A 2 18.82 -0.69 30.28
N VAL A 3 19.37 0.17 29.43
CA VAL A 3 18.73 0.58 28.17
C VAL A 3 18.92 -0.55 27.15
N ALA A 4 17.87 -0.91 26.42
CA ALA A 4 17.94 -1.91 25.35
C ALA A 4 18.90 -1.44 24.25
N SER A 5 19.70 -2.36 23.72
CA SER A 5 20.59 -2.07 22.59
C SER A 5 19.77 -1.90 21.29
N PRO A 6 20.33 -1.27 20.24
CA PRO A 6 19.68 -1.20 18.93
C PRO A 6 19.31 -2.58 18.37
N ASP A 7 20.16 -3.60 18.59
CA ASP A 7 19.88 -4.97 18.16
C ASP A 7 18.74 -5.60 18.96
N ASP A 8 18.59 -5.28 20.25
CA ASP A 8 17.44 -5.72 21.04
C ASP A 8 16.14 -5.15 20.46
N VAL A 9 16.15 -3.87 20.07
CA VAL A 9 14.99 -3.22 19.42
C VAL A 9 14.68 -3.86 18.07
N ALA A 10 15.70 -4.11 17.24
CA ALA A 10 15.54 -4.75 15.94
C ALA A 10 14.93 -6.16 16.07
N ASN A 11 15.40 -6.95 17.05
CA ASN A 11 14.84 -8.26 17.34
C ASN A 11 13.40 -8.20 17.87
N ILE A 12 13.06 -7.21 18.70
CA ILE A 12 11.67 -7.01 19.17
C ILE A 12 10.72 -6.70 18.00
N MET A 13 11.17 -5.87 17.05
CA MET A 13 10.37 -5.39 15.93
C MET A 13 10.27 -6.42 14.80
N TYR A 14 11.36 -7.10 14.46
CA TYR A 14 11.47 -7.95 13.26
C TYR A 14 11.90 -9.40 13.57
N GLY A 15 12.49 -9.66 14.73
CA GLY A 15 13.02 -10.97 15.12
C GLY A 15 11.99 -12.00 15.59
N ARG A 16 10.69 -11.79 15.32
CA ARG A 16 9.64 -12.76 15.72
C ARG A 16 9.58 -14.01 14.85
N GLY A 17 10.36 -14.06 13.77
CA GLY A 17 10.54 -15.25 12.95
C GLY A 17 11.62 -16.19 13.49
N THR A 18 12.31 -16.88 12.59
CA THR A 18 13.30 -17.92 12.96
C THR A 18 14.74 -17.41 13.05
N ALA A 19 14.98 -16.15 12.68
CA ALA A 19 16.32 -15.57 12.57
C ALA A 19 16.48 -14.36 13.49
N THR A 20 17.66 -14.24 14.10
CA THR A 20 18.11 -13.02 14.78
C THR A 20 18.29 -11.91 13.74
N VAL A 21 17.80 -10.72 14.07
CA VAL A 21 17.86 -9.54 13.22
C VAL A 21 18.75 -8.50 13.89
N THR A 22 19.74 -7.99 13.16
CA THR A 22 20.58 -6.87 13.65
C THR A 22 19.94 -5.52 13.35
N ALA A 23 20.41 -4.47 14.03
CA ALA A 23 19.99 -3.10 13.75
C ALA A 23 20.34 -2.66 12.32
N ASP A 24 21.47 -3.12 11.77
CA ASP A 24 21.86 -2.83 10.39
C ASP A 24 20.94 -3.53 9.39
N ASP A 25 20.59 -4.81 9.62
CA ASP A 25 19.61 -5.51 8.77
C ASP A 25 18.25 -4.79 8.75
N ALA A 26 17.79 -4.36 9.93
CA ALA A 26 16.53 -3.62 10.08
C ALA A 26 16.56 -2.28 9.35
N ARG A 27 17.70 -1.58 9.41
CA ARG A 27 17.91 -0.30 8.72
C ARG A 27 17.94 -0.50 7.21
N GLU A 28 18.73 -1.44 6.69
CA GLU A 28 18.80 -1.74 5.26
C GLU A 28 17.44 -2.15 4.71
N PHE A 29 16.72 -3.03 5.42
CA PHE A 29 15.37 -3.42 5.07
C PHE A 29 14.43 -2.22 4.99
N PHE A 30 14.41 -1.37 6.02
CA PHE A 30 13.54 -0.20 6.04
C PHE A 30 13.96 0.83 4.99
N GLU A 31 15.24 1.01 4.72
CA GLU A 31 15.77 1.88 3.66
C GLU A 31 15.36 1.41 2.27
N GLN A 32 15.29 0.10 2.04
CA GLN A 32 14.85 -0.47 0.77
C GLN A 32 13.33 -0.46 0.63
N TYR A 33 12.62 -1.07 1.58
CA TYR A 33 11.20 -1.40 1.45
C TYR A 33 10.27 -0.51 2.27
N GLY A 34 10.79 0.17 3.29
CA GLY A 34 9.97 0.86 4.29
C GLY A 34 9.19 -0.16 5.14
N PRO A 35 7.92 0.10 5.48
CA PRO A 35 7.14 -0.79 6.34
C PRO A 35 6.59 -2.03 5.61
N VAL A 36 6.63 -2.07 4.28
CA VAL A 36 6.07 -3.19 3.51
C VAL A 36 6.91 -3.52 2.27
N LYS A 37 7.46 -4.73 2.27
CA LYS A 37 8.21 -5.30 1.15
C LYS A 37 7.29 -5.69 0.00
N TRP A 38 7.78 -5.49 -1.23
CA TRP A 38 7.15 -6.01 -2.44
C TRP A 38 7.73 -7.37 -2.82
N THR A 39 6.97 -8.13 -3.60
CA THR A 39 7.42 -9.34 -4.31
C THR A 39 7.38 -9.09 -5.82
N GLU A 40 8.11 -9.89 -6.58
CA GLU A 40 8.05 -9.84 -8.05
C GLU A 40 6.64 -10.08 -8.58
N GLU A 41 5.87 -10.96 -7.92
CA GLU A 41 4.47 -11.20 -8.24
C GLU A 41 3.61 -9.95 -7.99
N ALA A 42 3.76 -9.31 -6.83
CA ALA A 42 3.01 -8.10 -6.51
C ALA A 42 3.32 -6.94 -7.45
N LEU A 43 4.59 -6.74 -7.80
CA LEU A 43 4.99 -5.72 -8.78
C LEU A 43 4.48 -6.04 -10.19
N GLY A 44 4.54 -7.31 -10.60
CA GLY A 44 4.00 -7.78 -11.87
C GLY A 44 2.50 -7.51 -11.98
N GLU A 45 1.76 -7.73 -10.90
CA GLU A 45 0.32 -7.47 -10.84
C GLU A 45 0.00 -5.97 -10.94
N CYS A 46 0.76 -5.11 -10.26
CA CYS A 46 0.66 -3.65 -10.41
C CYS A 46 0.88 -3.22 -11.87
N ILE A 47 1.95 -3.71 -12.52
CA ILE A 47 2.27 -3.38 -13.92
C ILE A 47 1.16 -3.86 -14.86
N ARG A 48 0.65 -5.07 -14.65
CA ARG A 48 -0.44 -5.66 -15.45
C ARG A 48 -1.72 -4.83 -15.40
N LEU A 49 -1.98 -4.16 -14.28
CA LEU A 49 -3.18 -3.35 -14.04
C LEU A 49 -3.00 -1.86 -14.32
N SER A 50 -1.83 -1.46 -14.82
CA SER A 50 -1.57 -0.10 -15.29
C SER A 50 -2.55 0.33 -16.42
N PRO A 51 -2.86 1.64 -16.58
CA PRO A 51 -2.29 2.79 -15.90
C PRO A 51 -2.63 2.87 -14.40
N LEU A 52 -1.62 3.21 -13.60
CA LEU A 52 -1.73 3.37 -12.15
C LEU A 52 -1.79 4.84 -11.76
N LEU A 53 -2.58 5.15 -10.74
CA LEU A 53 -2.61 6.44 -10.09
C LEU A 53 -2.30 6.25 -8.62
N ALA A 54 -1.22 6.84 -8.13
CA ALA A 54 -0.84 6.79 -6.71
C ALA A 54 -1.00 8.17 -6.09
N VAL A 55 -1.67 8.25 -4.94
CA VAL A 55 -1.61 9.46 -4.11
C VAL A 55 -0.40 9.32 -3.19
N ALA A 56 0.68 10.00 -3.55
CA ALA A 56 1.93 9.92 -2.83
C ALA A 56 2.03 11.06 -1.81
N ASP A 57 2.23 10.69 -0.55
CA ASP A 57 2.79 11.56 0.47
C ASP A 57 4.11 12.16 -0.05
N HIS A 58 4.32 13.46 0.16
CA HIS A 58 5.57 14.17 -0.15
C HIS A 58 6.80 13.60 0.59
N HIS A 59 6.62 12.75 1.59
CA HIS A 59 7.71 12.15 2.35
C HIS A 59 8.42 11.07 1.52
N PRO A 60 9.72 11.26 1.18
CA PRO A 60 10.45 10.40 0.23
C PRO A 60 10.73 8.98 0.76
N THR A 61 10.51 8.76 2.06
CA THR A 61 10.65 7.45 2.72
C THR A 61 9.31 6.76 2.99
N SER A 62 8.17 7.34 2.58
CA SER A 62 6.88 6.68 2.68
C SER A 62 6.86 5.38 1.87
N ALA A 63 6.02 4.43 2.27
CA ALA A 63 5.86 3.17 1.55
C ALA A 63 5.44 3.41 0.10
N THR A 64 4.48 4.32 -0.11
CA THR A 64 4.06 4.76 -1.44
C THR A 64 5.23 5.27 -2.27
N ALA A 65 6.07 6.17 -1.73
CA ALA A 65 7.21 6.71 -2.48
C ALA A 65 8.23 5.62 -2.90
N LYS A 66 8.44 4.59 -2.06
CA LYS A 66 9.34 3.48 -2.40
C LYS A 66 8.75 2.57 -3.47
N TRP A 67 7.48 2.18 -3.31
CA TRP A 67 6.78 1.34 -4.28
C TRP A 67 6.63 2.04 -5.64
N THR A 68 6.26 3.32 -5.68
CA THR A 68 6.13 4.06 -6.94
C THR A 68 7.48 4.19 -7.64
N ARG A 69 8.57 4.44 -6.91
CA ARG A 69 9.92 4.46 -7.47
C ARG A 69 10.31 3.13 -8.10
N GLU A 70 10.02 2.02 -7.43
CA GLU A 70 10.29 0.68 -7.97
C GLU A 70 9.41 0.35 -9.18
N LEU A 71 8.13 0.74 -9.18
CA LEU A 71 7.25 0.54 -10.35
C LEU A 71 7.70 1.40 -11.55
N LEU A 72 8.11 2.64 -11.31
CA LEU A 72 8.63 3.54 -12.35
C LEU A 72 9.96 3.04 -12.91
N SER A 73 10.86 2.48 -12.09
CA SER A 73 12.12 1.88 -12.58
C SER A 73 11.87 0.73 -13.56
N ARG A 74 10.71 0.07 -13.43
CA ARG A 74 10.22 -1.01 -14.30
C ARG A 74 9.35 -0.54 -15.46
N LYS A 75 9.30 0.77 -15.73
CA LYS A 75 8.52 1.40 -16.81
C LYS A 75 7.01 1.16 -16.68
N CYS A 76 6.49 1.01 -15.47
CA CYS A 76 5.06 1.01 -15.23
C CYS A 76 4.46 2.35 -15.67
N ASP A 77 3.31 2.33 -16.34
CA ASP A 77 2.50 3.53 -16.56
C ASP A 77 1.88 3.94 -15.22
N LEU A 78 2.49 4.93 -14.57
CA LEU A 78 2.15 5.36 -13.22
C LEU A 78 2.20 6.88 -13.10
N THR A 79 1.11 7.47 -12.65
CA THR A 79 1.01 8.88 -12.29
C THR A 79 0.99 9.02 -10.77
N CYS A 80 1.87 9.85 -10.22
CA CYS A 80 1.82 10.26 -8.82
C CYS A 80 1.12 11.61 -8.71
N VAL A 81 0.10 11.72 -7.87
CA VAL A 81 -0.48 12.99 -7.45
C VAL A 81 -0.13 13.25 -5.98
N SER A 82 0.11 14.51 -5.64
CA SER A 82 0.62 14.90 -4.33
C SER A 82 -0.45 15.19 -3.28
N SER A 83 -1.72 15.25 -3.68
CA SER A 83 -2.82 15.55 -2.76
C SER A 83 -4.17 15.09 -3.30
N LEU A 84 -5.15 15.03 -2.41
CA LEU A 84 -6.56 14.86 -2.75
C LEU A 84 -7.07 15.96 -3.71
N ASP A 85 -6.58 17.19 -3.56
CA ASP A 85 -7.00 18.29 -4.43
C ASP A 85 -6.46 18.10 -5.85
N ALA A 86 -5.21 17.64 -5.99
CA ALA A 86 -4.66 17.28 -7.29
C ALA A 86 -5.44 16.12 -7.94
N LEU A 87 -5.94 15.17 -7.14
CA LEU A 87 -6.83 14.10 -7.62
C LEU A 87 -8.17 14.64 -8.15
N LYS A 88 -8.73 15.68 -7.51
CA LYS A 88 -10.02 16.28 -7.89
C LYS A 88 -9.91 17.24 -9.09
N HIS A 89 -8.76 17.90 -9.23
CA HIS A 89 -8.48 18.91 -10.26
C HIS A 89 -7.76 18.35 -11.49
N ASP A 90 -7.56 17.04 -11.58
CA ASP A 90 -7.09 16.41 -12.80
C ASP A 90 -8.21 16.48 -13.87
N ASP A 91 -8.25 17.61 -14.59
CA ASP A 91 -9.22 17.98 -15.63
C ASP A 91 -9.27 16.98 -16.80
N GLY A 92 -8.34 16.01 -16.83
CA GLY A 92 -8.33 14.87 -17.75
C GLY A 92 -9.37 13.78 -17.44
N GLY A 93 -10.16 13.95 -16.38
CA GLY A 93 -11.20 13.01 -15.94
C GLY A 93 -10.58 11.71 -15.48
N LEU A 94 -10.71 11.37 -14.19
CA LEU A 94 -10.35 10.05 -13.68
C LEU A 94 -10.93 8.96 -14.59
N ARG A 95 -10.07 8.45 -15.45
CA ARG A 95 -10.39 7.53 -16.52
C ARG A 95 -10.92 6.26 -15.86
N GLU A 96 -12.07 5.74 -16.31
CA GLU A 96 -12.65 4.52 -15.72
C GLU A 96 -11.66 3.33 -15.76
N ASP A 97 -10.71 3.38 -16.71
CA ASP A 97 -9.65 2.41 -16.90
C ASP A 97 -8.39 2.66 -16.05
N VAL A 98 -8.30 3.71 -15.24
CA VAL A 98 -7.18 3.89 -14.29
C VAL A 98 -7.38 3.04 -13.03
N THR A 99 -6.29 2.50 -12.50
CA THR A 99 -6.26 1.77 -11.23
C THR A 99 -5.66 2.65 -10.14
N LEU A 100 -6.40 2.90 -9.06
CA LEU A 100 -5.87 3.57 -7.88
C LEU A 100 -4.90 2.63 -7.15
N LEU A 101 -3.70 3.10 -6.83
CA LEU A 101 -2.71 2.40 -6.02
C LEU A 101 -2.57 3.10 -4.66
N MET A 102 -2.81 2.36 -3.57
CA MET A 102 -2.63 2.83 -2.20
C MET A 102 -1.71 1.86 -1.45
N VAL A 103 -0.56 2.35 -0.98
CA VAL A 103 0.46 1.53 -0.34
C VAL A 103 0.72 2.00 1.08
N TYR A 104 0.41 1.13 2.04
CA TYR A 104 0.56 1.34 3.48
C TYR A 104 0.11 2.76 3.91
N PRO A 105 -1.14 3.16 3.59
CA PRO A 105 -1.63 4.49 3.95
C PRO A 105 -1.59 4.69 5.46
N ARG A 106 -1.31 5.92 5.89
CA ARG A 106 -1.34 6.29 7.31
C ARG A 106 -2.74 6.06 7.90
N ASN A 107 -2.80 5.83 9.20
CA ASN A 107 -4.05 5.76 9.94
C ASN A 107 -4.60 7.18 10.21
N ASP A 108 -5.03 7.84 9.13
CA ASP A 108 -5.69 9.13 9.12
C ASP A 108 -6.83 9.12 8.07
N SER A 109 -7.52 10.26 7.92
CA SER A 109 -8.65 10.39 7.02
C SER A 109 -8.26 10.49 5.54
N GLU A 110 -6.99 10.73 5.20
CA GLU A 110 -6.57 11.02 3.83
C GLU A 110 -6.87 9.85 2.90
N ALA A 111 -6.59 8.62 3.35
CA ALA A 111 -6.85 7.41 2.57
C ALA A 111 -8.35 7.23 2.29
N PHE A 112 -9.21 7.48 3.28
CA PHE A 112 -10.65 7.41 3.12
C PHE A 112 -11.16 8.47 2.13
N GLU A 113 -10.70 9.72 2.25
CA GLU A 113 -11.12 10.81 1.37
C GLU A 113 -10.65 10.60 -0.08
N VAL A 114 -9.44 10.07 -0.28
CA VAL A 114 -8.92 9.65 -1.61
C VAL A 114 -9.79 8.55 -2.21
N LEU A 115 -10.11 7.51 -1.44
CA LEU A 115 -10.94 6.40 -1.90
C LEU A 115 -12.35 6.85 -2.30
N LYS A 116 -12.94 7.78 -1.53
CA LYS A 116 -14.24 8.42 -1.78
C LYS A 116 -14.24 9.26 -3.05
N ALA A 117 -13.18 10.04 -3.27
CA ALA A 117 -13.07 10.92 -4.43
C ALA A 117 -12.75 10.16 -5.73
N PHE A 118 -12.05 9.02 -5.63
CA PHE A 118 -11.66 8.25 -6.79
C PHE A 118 -12.85 7.55 -7.46
N THR A 119 -13.19 7.93 -8.69
CA THR A 119 -14.35 7.39 -9.43
C THR A 119 -14.06 6.10 -10.22
N GLY A 120 -12.79 5.72 -10.35
CA GLY A 120 -12.39 4.54 -11.10
C GLY A 120 -12.89 3.22 -10.50
N ARG A 121 -12.76 2.14 -11.27
CA ARG A 121 -13.35 0.82 -10.94
C ARG A 121 -12.36 -0.14 -10.27
N ARG A 122 -11.07 0.16 -10.30
CA ARG A 122 -10.00 -0.73 -9.81
C ARG A 122 -9.17 -0.03 -8.73
N LEU A 123 -8.90 -0.77 -7.67
CA LEU A 123 -8.02 -0.37 -6.59
C LEU A 123 -7.02 -1.48 -6.33
N ILE A 124 -5.75 -1.13 -6.18
CA ILE A 124 -4.73 -1.95 -5.57
C ILE A 124 -4.45 -1.36 -4.20
N TYR A 125 -4.75 -2.12 -3.16
CA TYR A 125 -4.44 -1.77 -1.78
C TYR A 125 -3.33 -2.68 -1.26
N VAL A 126 -2.23 -2.10 -0.78
CA VAL A 126 -1.12 -2.83 -0.17
C VAL A 126 -1.06 -2.43 1.30
N GLY A 127 -1.30 -3.36 2.22
CA GLY A 127 -1.34 -3.03 3.65
C GLY A 127 -1.98 -4.12 4.50
N GLU A 128 -2.13 -3.82 5.78
CA GLU A 128 -2.77 -4.69 6.76
C GLU A 128 -4.31 -4.60 6.68
N GLY A 129 -5.01 -5.60 7.21
CA GLY A 129 -6.47 -5.57 7.30
C GLY A 129 -6.99 -4.60 8.39
N PRO A 130 -8.32 -4.54 8.59
CA PRO A 130 -8.93 -3.76 9.66
C PRO A 130 -8.33 -4.08 11.03
N GLY A 131 -8.02 -3.05 11.82
CA GLY A 131 -7.37 -3.18 13.14
C GLY A 131 -5.83 -3.22 13.10
N GLY A 132 -5.23 -3.19 11.92
CA GLY A 132 -3.80 -3.01 11.73
C GLY A 132 -3.35 -1.53 11.80
N PHE A 133 -2.16 -1.26 11.28
CA PHE A 133 -1.56 0.09 11.26
C PHE A 133 -1.95 0.95 10.05
N CYS A 134 -2.58 0.37 9.04
CA CYS A 134 -2.90 1.05 7.79
C CYS A 134 -4.34 1.59 7.78
N ALA A 135 -4.51 2.86 7.38
CA ALA A 135 -5.80 3.54 7.23
C ALA A 135 -6.71 3.56 8.48
N GLU A 136 -7.66 4.50 8.51
CA GLU A 136 -8.66 4.57 9.58
C GLU A 136 -9.85 3.61 9.36
N PRO A 137 -10.66 3.29 10.40
CA PRO A 137 -11.79 2.36 10.26
C PRO A 137 -12.78 2.71 9.13
N ARG A 138 -13.04 4.00 8.87
CA ARG A 138 -13.95 4.46 7.81
C ARG A 138 -13.48 4.07 6.41
N PHE A 139 -12.17 3.98 6.17
CA PHE A 139 -11.61 3.46 4.92
C PHE A 139 -12.05 2.02 4.69
N PHE A 140 -11.94 1.17 5.72
CA PHE A 140 -12.32 -0.24 5.61
C PHE A 140 -13.83 -0.44 5.50
N GLU A 141 -14.64 0.41 6.16
CA GLU A 141 -16.09 0.43 5.96
C GLU A 141 -16.46 0.75 4.50
N GLU A 142 -15.80 1.75 3.89
CA GLU A 142 -15.99 2.11 2.49
C GLU A 142 -15.61 0.94 1.56
N LEU A 143 -14.48 0.29 1.81
CA LEU A 143 -14.07 -0.92 1.08
C LEU A 143 -15.12 -2.04 1.20
N PHE A 144 -15.58 -2.30 2.42
CA PHE A 144 -16.56 -3.36 2.68
C PHE A 144 -17.90 -3.12 1.97
N LEU A 145 -18.37 -1.88 1.96
CA LEU A 145 -19.66 -1.50 1.37
C LEU A 145 -19.60 -1.44 -0.16
N HIS A 146 -18.52 -0.89 -0.72
CA HIS A 146 -18.50 -0.47 -2.12
C HIS A 146 -17.51 -1.25 -3.00
N TRP A 147 -16.67 -2.10 -2.42
CA TRP A 147 -15.65 -2.83 -3.16
C TRP A 147 -15.75 -4.35 -2.92
N ARG A 148 -15.18 -5.12 -3.84
CA ARG A 148 -14.98 -6.57 -3.69
C ARG A 148 -13.52 -6.90 -3.96
N VAL A 149 -12.93 -7.74 -3.12
CA VAL A 149 -11.60 -8.30 -3.37
C VAL A 149 -11.73 -9.32 -4.50
N VAL A 150 -10.95 -9.15 -5.57
CA VAL A 150 -10.89 -10.09 -6.70
C VAL A 150 -9.62 -10.92 -6.70
N GLN A 151 -8.56 -10.44 -6.05
CA GLN A 151 -7.30 -11.16 -5.89
C GLN A 151 -6.59 -10.72 -4.61
N THR A 152 -5.87 -11.64 -4.00
CA THR A 152 -4.97 -11.39 -2.87
C THR A 152 -3.63 -12.03 -3.19
N ILE A 153 -2.55 -11.26 -3.04
CA ILE A 153 -1.17 -11.71 -3.24
C ILE A 153 -0.43 -11.56 -1.91
N ASP A 154 0.16 -12.65 -1.44
CA ASP A 154 1.02 -12.65 -0.27
C ASP A 154 2.36 -11.95 -0.60
N LEU A 155 2.83 -11.11 0.32
CA LEU A 155 4.08 -10.36 0.14
C LEU A 155 5.32 -11.12 0.65
N GLY A 156 5.14 -12.42 0.91
CA GLY A 156 6.19 -13.28 1.44
C GLY A 156 6.62 -12.91 2.86
N PRO A 157 7.71 -13.52 3.34
CA PRO A 157 8.25 -13.21 4.65
C PRO A 157 8.89 -11.81 4.69
N GLN A 158 8.66 -11.13 5.81
CA GLN A 158 9.33 -9.91 6.23
C GLN A 158 10.75 -10.24 6.72
N LEU A 159 11.47 -9.21 7.16
CA LEU A 159 12.75 -9.37 7.85
C LEU A 159 12.61 -10.34 9.04
N GLY A 160 13.62 -11.17 9.27
CA GLY A 160 13.60 -12.21 10.32
C GLY A 160 12.80 -13.48 9.95
N GLY A 161 12.18 -13.53 8.77
CA GLY A 161 11.44 -14.70 8.28
C GLY A 161 9.99 -14.78 8.78
N GLN A 162 9.49 -13.74 9.44
CA GLN A 162 8.10 -13.66 9.88
C GLN A 162 7.16 -13.48 8.67
N GLU A 163 6.02 -14.15 8.66
CA GLU A 163 4.97 -13.88 7.68
C GLU A 163 4.52 -12.41 7.74
N ALA A 164 4.38 -11.78 6.57
CA ALA A 164 3.83 -10.43 6.49
C ALA A 164 2.34 -10.42 6.87
N PHE A 165 1.95 -9.54 7.80
CA PHE A 165 0.54 -9.21 8.00
C PHE A 165 -0.05 -8.43 6.81
N SER A 166 0.81 -7.66 6.14
CA SER A 166 0.46 -6.92 4.93
C SER A 166 0.35 -7.84 3.72
N LYS A 167 -0.67 -7.59 2.90
CA LYS A 167 -0.84 -8.24 1.59
C LYS A 167 -1.08 -7.20 0.52
N LEU A 168 -1.02 -7.61 -0.75
CA LEU A 168 -1.57 -6.85 -1.86
C LEU A 168 -2.97 -7.38 -2.17
N TYR A 169 -3.96 -6.49 -2.18
CA TYR A 169 -5.34 -6.77 -2.53
C TYR A 169 -5.67 -6.03 -3.82
N VAL A 170 -6.14 -6.78 -4.82
CA VAL A 170 -6.78 -6.18 -5.99
C VAL A 170 -8.28 -6.15 -5.71
N LEU A 171 -8.85 -4.95 -5.79
CA LEU A 171 -10.26 -4.71 -5.54
C LEU A 171 -10.93 -4.12 -6.78
N GLN A 172 -12.20 -4.49 -6.94
CA GLN A 172 -13.08 -3.95 -7.95
C GLN A 172 -14.28 -3.29 -7.29
N ARG A 173 -14.66 -2.11 -7.76
CA ARG A 173 -15.86 -1.41 -7.29
C ARG A 173 -17.09 -2.27 -7.61
N ARG A 174 -18.01 -2.40 -6.65
CA ARG A 174 -19.29 -3.10 -6.84
C ARG A 174 -20.15 -2.29 -7.79
N GLU A 175 -20.80 -2.96 -8.73
CA GLU A 175 -21.83 -2.31 -9.53
C GLU A 175 -22.99 -1.93 -8.62
N SER A 176 -23.43 -0.67 -8.67
CA SER A 176 -24.71 -0.29 -8.06
C SER A 176 -25.79 -1.19 -8.65
N PRO A 177 -26.68 -1.77 -7.84
CA PRO A 177 -27.82 -2.49 -8.38
C PRO A 177 -28.54 -1.55 -9.34
N ARG A 178 -28.61 -1.91 -10.62
CA ARG A 178 -29.45 -1.18 -11.58
C ARG A 178 -30.86 -1.22 -11.01
N THR A 179 -31.34 -0.08 -10.53
CA THR A 179 -32.75 0.14 -10.26
C THR A 179 -33.48 -0.14 -11.57
N LYS A 180 -34.12 -1.31 -11.64
CA LYS A 180 -35.12 -1.62 -12.64
C LYS A 180 -36.42 -0.92 -12.26
#